data_AF-A0A938CLR0-F1
#
_entry.id   AF-A0A938CLR0-F1
#
_cell.length_a   1.000
_cell.length_b   1.000
_cell.length_c   1.000
_cell.angle_alpha   90.00
_cell.angle_beta   90.00
_cell.angle_gamma   90.00
#
_symmetry.space_group_name_H-M   'P 1'
#
loop_
_entity.id
_entity.type
_entity.pdbx_description
1 polymer ?
#
loop_
_entity_poly.entity_id
_entity_poly.type
_entity_poly.pdbx_seq_one_letter_code
_entity_poly.pdbx_strand_id
1 'polypeptide(L)'
;LIWELGSYAETVRKEFEEVESLAKFVSEFGSKEAIFADYFIHRANWQRFAAAYSEMMMRASGKSINLLSFFADRLKVYLKDKGARHDLIDAVFALGNQDDLLMIVRRVEALSKFLDSDDGKNLLAGVKRAANILKIEEKKDGRSFDGAAEEALLTVPEEKALATAIAAATAKARAAVTAEDFEGAMRAMAALRAPVDSFFDKVMVNAPEAKLRKNRLRLLNQIRAATLEVADFSRIEG
;
A
#
# COMPACT_ATOMS: atom_id res chain seq x y z
N LEU A 1 -11.62 1.28 -8.69
CA LEU A 1 -12.06 -0.02 -8.14
C LEU A 1 -13.55 -0.11 -7.79
N ILE A 2 -14.08 0.41 -6.66
CA ILE A 2 -15.53 0.25 -6.35
C ILE A 2 -16.43 1.00 -7.35
N TRP A 3 -16.00 2.17 -7.82
CA TRP A 3 -16.73 2.97 -8.83
C TRP A 3 -16.68 2.36 -10.25
N GLU A 4 -15.60 1.67 -10.62
CA GLU A 4 -15.46 1.00 -11.92
C GLU A 4 -16.25 -0.31 -11.97
N LEU A 5 -16.33 -1.02 -10.84
CA LEU A 5 -17.18 -2.21 -10.70
C LEU A 5 -18.67 -1.85 -10.77
N GLY A 6 -19.06 -0.66 -10.29
CA GLY A 6 -20.43 -0.16 -10.41
C GLY A 6 -20.84 0.15 -11.86
N SER A 7 -19.97 0.84 -12.60
CA SER A 7 -20.19 1.11 -14.04
C SER A 7 -20.27 -0.17 -14.87
N TYR A 8 -19.44 -1.18 -14.56
CA TYR A 8 -19.44 -2.46 -15.27
C TYR A 8 -20.69 -3.29 -14.94
N ALA A 9 -21.14 -3.29 -13.68
CA ALA A 9 -22.37 -3.95 -13.27
C ALA A 9 -23.62 -3.31 -13.90
N GLU A 10 -23.60 -2.00 -14.17
CA GLU A 10 -24.71 -1.28 -14.80
C GLU A 10 -24.78 -1.55 -16.32
N THR A 11 -23.64 -1.70 -17.00
CA THR A 11 -23.58 -2.17 -18.39
C THR A 11 -24.10 -3.59 -18.53
N VAL A 12 -23.65 -4.50 -17.66
CA VAL A 12 -24.11 -5.90 -17.63
C VAL A 12 -25.62 -5.98 -17.34
N ARG A 13 -26.15 -5.10 -16.48
CA ARG A 13 -27.60 -5.03 -16.18
C ARG A 13 -28.42 -4.60 -17.41
N LYS A 14 -27.95 -3.61 -18.17
CA LYS A 14 -28.62 -3.16 -19.40
C LYS A 14 -28.61 -4.23 -20.49
N GLU A 15 -27.49 -4.93 -20.67
CA GLU A 15 -27.41 -6.07 -21.59
C GLU A 15 -28.37 -7.20 -21.16
N PHE A 16 -28.59 -7.38 -19.86
CA PHE A 16 -29.53 -8.35 -19.30
C PHE A 16 -31.01 -7.98 -19.58
N GLU A 17 -31.37 -6.70 -19.44
CA GLU A 17 -32.72 -6.19 -19.74
C GLU A 17 -33.06 -6.31 -21.24
N GLU A 18 -32.09 -6.11 -22.14
CA GLU A 18 -32.24 -6.34 -23.59
C GLU A 18 -32.47 -7.82 -23.93
N VAL A 19 -31.78 -8.73 -23.24
CA VAL A 19 -31.94 -10.19 -23.41
C VAL A 19 -33.31 -10.67 -22.91
N GLU A 20 -33.83 -10.12 -21.80
CA GLU A 20 -35.18 -10.44 -21.33
C GLU A 20 -36.27 -9.89 -22.28
N SER A 21 -36.07 -8.70 -22.85
CA SER A 21 -36.96 -8.14 -23.87
C SER A 21 -37.03 -9.01 -25.13
N LEU A 22 -35.86 -9.51 -25.60
CA LEU A 22 -35.74 -10.44 -26.71
C LEU A 22 -36.40 -11.80 -26.41
N ALA A 23 -36.26 -12.31 -25.18
CA ALA A 23 -36.91 -13.55 -24.75
C ALA A 23 -38.45 -13.43 -24.75
N LYS A 24 -38.98 -12.26 -24.37
CA LYS A 24 -40.41 -11.96 -24.37
C LYS A 24 -40.96 -11.83 -25.80
N PHE A 25 -40.22 -11.16 -26.69
CA PHE A 25 -40.51 -11.06 -28.13
C PHE A 25 -40.56 -12.43 -28.82
N VAL A 26 -39.63 -13.33 -28.48
CA VAL A 26 -39.57 -14.69 -29.03
C VAL A 26 -40.71 -15.59 -28.49
N SER A 27 -41.24 -15.30 -27.30
CA SER A 27 -42.38 -16.06 -26.72
C SER A 27 -43.73 -15.78 -27.39
N GLU A 28 -43.86 -14.68 -28.16
CA GLU A 28 -45.07 -14.32 -28.90
C GLU A 28 -45.23 -15.10 -30.22
N PHE A 29 -44.16 -15.70 -30.75
CA PHE A 29 -44.19 -16.49 -31.98
C PHE A 29 -44.15 -17.99 -31.68
N GLY A 30 -45.32 -18.56 -31.44
CA GLY A 30 -45.49 -19.97 -31.09
C GLY A 30 -45.02 -20.94 -32.17
N SER A 31 -44.07 -21.81 -31.83
CA SER A 31 -44.16 -23.27 -32.05
C SER A 31 -43.07 -23.98 -31.26
N LYS A 32 -43.53 -24.60 -30.16
CA LYS A 32 -42.85 -25.62 -29.36
C LYS A 32 -42.53 -26.77 -30.33
N GLU A 33 -41.30 -27.23 -30.53
CA GLU A 33 -40.61 -28.19 -29.67
C GLU A 33 -39.12 -28.38 -30.02
N ALA A 34 -38.52 -27.55 -30.89
CA ALA A 34 -37.11 -27.71 -31.29
C ALA A 34 -36.10 -26.87 -30.48
N ILE A 35 -36.52 -25.76 -29.88
CA ILE A 35 -35.60 -24.82 -29.21
C ILE A 35 -35.29 -25.23 -27.75
N PHE A 36 -36.19 -25.98 -27.10
CA PHE A 36 -36.00 -26.40 -25.70
C PHE A 36 -34.90 -27.46 -25.51
N ALA A 37 -34.63 -28.29 -26.52
CA ALA A 37 -33.56 -29.30 -26.45
C ALA A 37 -32.16 -28.67 -26.52
N ASP A 38 -31.99 -27.62 -27.33
CA ASP A 38 -30.70 -26.92 -27.46
C ASP A 38 -30.41 -25.99 -26.26
N TYR A 39 -31.46 -25.42 -25.66
CA TYR A 39 -31.38 -24.61 -24.44
C TYR A 39 -30.87 -25.40 -23.22
N PHE A 40 -31.23 -26.69 -23.10
CA PHE A 40 -30.72 -27.54 -22.01
C PHE A 40 -29.29 -28.05 -22.25
N ILE A 41 -28.90 -28.30 -23.51
CA ILE A 41 -27.53 -28.73 -23.87
C ILE A 41 -26.53 -27.58 -23.66
N HIS A 42 -26.93 -26.32 -23.90
CA HIS A 42 -26.08 -25.15 -23.68
C HIS A 42 -25.94 -24.74 -22.20
N ARG A 43 -26.99 -24.86 -21.37
CA ARG A 43 -26.93 -24.44 -19.95
C ARG A 43 -26.05 -25.34 -19.08
N ALA A 44 -26.00 -26.65 -19.36
CA ALA A 44 -25.13 -27.60 -18.67
C ALA A 44 -23.64 -27.41 -19.04
N ASN A 45 -23.36 -26.88 -20.24
CA ASN A 45 -22.00 -26.59 -20.67
C ASN A 45 -21.52 -25.20 -20.22
N TRP A 46 -22.41 -24.22 -20.02
CA TRP A 46 -21.99 -22.89 -19.58
C TRP A 46 -21.43 -22.86 -18.15
N GLN A 47 -22.04 -23.58 -17.20
CA GLN A 47 -21.49 -23.69 -15.85
C GLN A 47 -20.14 -24.42 -15.84
N ARG A 48 -19.99 -25.46 -16.67
CA ARG A 48 -18.71 -26.18 -16.83
C ARG A 48 -17.68 -25.34 -17.56
N PHE A 49 -18.08 -24.52 -18.53
CA PHE A 49 -17.22 -23.58 -19.23
C PHE A 49 -16.78 -22.44 -18.31
N ALA A 50 -17.69 -21.84 -17.55
CA ALA A 50 -17.35 -20.81 -16.56
C ALA A 50 -16.45 -21.37 -15.44
N ALA A 51 -16.70 -22.60 -14.98
CA ALA A 51 -15.84 -23.29 -14.03
C ALA A 51 -14.46 -23.60 -14.64
N ALA A 52 -14.40 -24.13 -15.86
CA ALA A 52 -13.15 -24.42 -16.56
C ALA A 52 -12.38 -23.15 -16.94
N TYR A 53 -13.07 -22.08 -17.30
CA TYR A 53 -12.49 -20.77 -17.60
C TYR A 53 -11.97 -20.11 -16.33
N SER A 54 -12.73 -20.15 -15.24
CA SER A 54 -12.27 -19.71 -13.91
C SER A 54 -11.08 -20.55 -13.44
N GLU A 55 -11.11 -21.87 -13.60
CA GLU A 55 -10.01 -22.76 -13.22
C GLU A 55 -8.78 -22.56 -14.13
N MET A 56 -8.97 -22.32 -15.43
CA MET A 56 -7.90 -21.99 -16.37
C MET A 56 -7.30 -20.61 -16.07
N MET A 57 -8.12 -19.60 -15.77
CA MET A 57 -7.69 -18.27 -15.36
C MET A 57 -7.00 -18.29 -13.99
N MET A 58 -7.45 -19.14 -13.06
CA MET A 58 -6.80 -19.37 -11.76
C MET A 58 -5.48 -20.14 -11.88
N ARG A 59 -5.38 -21.09 -12.82
CA ARG A 59 -4.12 -21.78 -13.14
C ARG A 59 -3.15 -20.87 -13.89
N ALA A 60 -3.64 -20.00 -14.77
CA ALA A 60 -2.85 -19.01 -15.50
C ALA A 60 -2.39 -17.87 -14.59
N SER A 61 -3.24 -17.40 -13.66
CA SER A 61 -2.88 -16.44 -12.63
C SER A 61 -1.88 -17.04 -11.63
N GLY A 62 -2.06 -18.30 -11.23
CA GLY A 62 -1.11 -19.01 -10.37
C GLY A 62 0.28 -19.20 -11.00
N LYS A 63 0.37 -19.39 -12.32
CA LYS A 63 1.65 -19.47 -13.06
C LYS A 63 2.31 -18.11 -13.29
N SER A 64 1.54 -17.05 -13.53
CA SER A 64 2.07 -15.70 -13.72
C SER A 64 2.56 -15.07 -12.42
N ILE A 65 1.85 -15.30 -11.30
CA ILE A 65 2.32 -14.96 -9.95
C ILE A 65 3.68 -15.63 -9.66
N ASN A 66 3.86 -16.89 -10.09
CA ASN A 66 5.11 -17.61 -9.94
C ASN A 66 6.26 -17.02 -10.80
N LEU A 67 5.96 -16.56 -12.01
CA LEU A 67 6.96 -15.97 -12.90
C LEU A 67 7.42 -14.59 -12.43
N LEU A 68 6.49 -13.72 -12.00
CA LEU A 68 6.84 -12.43 -11.42
C LEU A 68 7.62 -12.59 -10.11
N SER A 69 7.23 -13.54 -9.23
CA SER A 69 8.02 -13.84 -8.03
C SER A 69 9.42 -14.37 -8.38
N PHE A 70 9.54 -15.19 -9.42
CA PHE A 70 10.84 -15.65 -9.90
C PHE A 70 11.72 -14.49 -10.39
N PHE A 71 11.18 -13.57 -11.19
CA PHE A 71 11.92 -12.38 -11.63
C PHE A 71 12.26 -11.45 -10.46
N ALA A 72 11.35 -11.26 -9.50
CA ALA A 72 11.61 -10.51 -8.28
C ALA A 72 12.77 -11.13 -7.49
N ASP A 73 12.79 -12.44 -7.30
CA ASP A 73 13.88 -13.13 -6.60
C ASP A 73 15.22 -13.01 -7.35
N ARG A 74 15.20 -13.11 -8.69
CA ARG A 74 16.40 -12.87 -9.51
C ARG A 74 16.88 -11.43 -9.46
N LEU A 75 15.96 -10.46 -9.45
CA LEU A 75 16.29 -9.05 -9.30
C LEU A 75 16.92 -8.77 -7.94
N LYS A 76 16.39 -9.36 -6.85
CA LYS A 76 16.98 -9.25 -5.51
C LYS A 76 18.42 -9.74 -5.50
N VAL A 77 18.71 -10.89 -6.11
CA VAL A 77 20.08 -11.42 -6.23
C VAL A 77 20.96 -10.48 -7.05
N TYR A 78 20.48 -10.01 -8.20
CA TYR A 78 21.23 -9.08 -9.05
C TYR A 78 21.57 -7.76 -8.33
N LEU A 79 20.62 -7.18 -7.59
CA LEU A 79 20.85 -5.96 -6.82
C LEU A 79 21.89 -6.17 -5.70
N LYS A 80 21.86 -7.33 -5.03
CA LYS A 80 22.89 -7.71 -4.04
C LYS A 80 24.28 -7.82 -4.70
N ASP A 81 24.37 -8.46 -5.87
CA ASP A 81 25.64 -8.59 -6.62
C ASP A 81 26.18 -7.24 -7.07
N LYS A 82 25.31 -6.24 -7.25
CA LYS A 82 25.67 -4.83 -7.52
C LYS A 82 26.02 -4.03 -6.26
N GLY A 83 26.00 -4.64 -5.09
CA GLY A 83 26.39 -4.02 -3.82
C GLY A 83 25.25 -3.32 -3.07
N ALA A 84 24.00 -3.43 -3.52
CA ALA A 84 22.87 -2.90 -2.76
C ALA A 84 22.68 -3.71 -1.47
N ARG A 85 22.44 -3.01 -0.36
CA ARG A 85 22.22 -3.65 0.95
C ARG A 85 20.92 -4.47 0.94
N HIS A 86 20.98 -5.65 1.54
CA HIS A 86 19.86 -6.59 1.59
C HIS A 86 18.61 -6.02 2.23
N ASP A 87 18.77 -5.34 3.36
CA ASP A 87 17.68 -4.77 4.15
C ASP A 87 16.95 -3.64 3.41
N LEU A 88 17.65 -2.88 2.56
CA LEU A 88 17.05 -1.84 1.72
C LEU A 88 16.22 -2.43 0.57
N ILE A 89 16.69 -3.54 0.00
CA ILE A 89 15.93 -4.30 -0.98
C ILE A 89 14.64 -4.80 -0.31
N ASP A 90 14.74 -5.47 0.84
CA ASP A 90 13.59 -5.99 1.57
C ASP A 90 12.60 -4.90 1.99
N ALA A 91 13.09 -3.73 2.42
CA ALA A 91 12.27 -2.58 2.77
C ALA A 91 11.41 -2.06 1.60
N VAL A 92 11.96 -2.05 0.38
CA VAL A 92 11.22 -1.64 -0.82
C VAL A 92 10.22 -2.72 -1.26
N PHE A 93 10.64 -3.98 -1.27
CA PHE A 93 9.77 -5.10 -1.66
C PHE A 93 8.61 -5.33 -0.70
N ALA A 94 8.77 -4.99 0.59
CA ALA A 94 7.73 -5.13 1.60
C ALA A 94 6.49 -4.25 1.37
N LEU A 95 6.59 -3.21 0.51
CA LEU A 95 5.45 -2.36 0.17
C LEU A 95 4.36 -3.08 -0.64
N GLY A 96 4.70 -4.21 -1.28
CA GLY A 96 3.75 -5.03 -2.06
C GLY A 96 3.27 -4.37 -3.36
N ASN A 97 2.58 -5.16 -4.21
CA ASN A 97 1.98 -4.71 -5.48
C ASN A 97 2.91 -3.89 -6.39
N GLN A 98 4.18 -4.28 -6.48
CA GLN A 98 5.15 -3.63 -7.36
C GLN A 98 5.43 -4.54 -8.56
N ASP A 99 4.66 -4.36 -9.63
CA ASP A 99 4.80 -5.13 -10.87
C ASP A 99 5.87 -4.54 -11.80
N ASP A 100 6.36 -3.33 -11.50
CA ASP A 100 7.41 -2.65 -12.25
C ASP A 100 8.78 -2.82 -11.57
N LEU A 101 9.59 -3.71 -12.14
CA LEU A 101 10.95 -4.02 -11.69
C LEU A 101 11.90 -2.81 -11.83
N LEU A 102 11.71 -1.95 -12.83
CA LEU A 102 12.56 -0.77 -13.02
C LEU A 102 12.29 0.27 -11.93
N MET A 103 11.04 0.45 -11.55
CA MET A 103 10.67 1.30 -10.41
C MET A 103 11.29 0.81 -9.11
N ILE A 104 11.31 -0.51 -8.87
CA ILE A 104 11.97 -1.10 -7.69
C ILE A 104 13.45 -0.73 -7.66
N VAL A 105 14.18 -0.93 -8.77
CA VAL A 105 15.61 -0.62 -8.86
C VAL A 105 15.87 0.86 -8.54
N ARG A 106 15.16 1.77 -9.22
CA ARG A 106 15.33 3.22 -9.01
C ARG A 106 15.01 3.64 -7.57
N ARG A 107 14.01 3.00 -6.95
CA ARG A 107 13.64 3.27 -5.56
C ARG A 107 14.69 2.76 -4.58
N VAL A 108 15.23 1.56 -4.77
CA VAL A 108 16.32 1.00 -3.94
C VAL A 108 17.58 1.86 -4.06
N GLU A 109 17.93 2.31 -5.26
CA GLU A 109 19.06 3.21 -5.48
C GLU A 109 18.87 4.56 -4.78
N ALA A 110 17.69 5.19 -4.93
CA ALA A 110 17.37 6.45 -4.25
C ALA A 110 17.38 6.30 -2.73
N LEU A 111 16.83 5.21 -2.20
CA LEU A 111 16.83 4.89 -0.77
C LEU A 111 18.26 4.68 -0.25
N SER A 112 19.10 3.98 -1.01
CA SER A 112 20.51 3.75 -0.66
C SER A 112 21.27 5.07 -0.56
N LYS A 113 21.20 5.92 -1.60
CA LYS A 113 21.83 7.25 -1.58
C LYS A 113 21.34 8.11 -0.42
N PHE A 114 20.03 8.05 -0.13
CA PHE A 114 19.45 8.80 0.97
C PHE A 114 20.01 8.34 2.31
N LEU A 115 20.06 7.04 2.57
CA LEU A 115 20.57 6.48 3.83
C LEU A 115 22.09 6.52 3.97
N ASP A 116 22.81 6.83 2.89
CA ASP A 116 24.24 7.17 2.97
C ASP A 116 24.46 8.61 3.46
N SER A 117 23.47 9.49 3.28
CA SER A 117 23.52 10.87 3.77
C SER A 117 23.29 10.97 5.28
N ASP A 118 23.78 12.06 5.90
CA ASP A 118 23.53 12.33 7.31
C ASP A 118 22.03 12.53 7.59
N ASP A 119 21.28 13.13 6.67
CA ASP A 119 19.85 13.34 6.86
C ASP A 119 19.08 12.02 6.92
N GLY A 120 19.40 11.08 6.02
CA GLY A 120 18.78 9.77 6.01
C GLY A 120 19.13 8.92 7.21
N LYS A 121 20.40 8.91 7.63
CA LYS A 121 20.84 8.18 8.84
C LYS A 121 20.12 8.68 10.09
N ASN A 122 20.05 10.00 10.27
CA ASN A 122 19.41 10.60 11.43
C ASN A 122 17.88 10.40 11.41
N LEU A 123 17.24 10.53 10.25
CA LEU A 123 15.82 10.22 10.12
C LEU A 123 15.53 8.74 10.45
N LEU A 124 16.33 7.81 9.92
CA LEU A 124 16.17 6.38 10.20
C LEU A 124 16.27 6.09 11.70
N ALA A 125 17.22 6.70 12.41
CA ALA A 125 17.34 6.59 13.86
C ALA A 125 16.08 7.10 14.60
N GLY A 126 15.55 8.27 14.18
CA GLY A 126 14.31 8.82 14.72
C GLY A 126 13.09 7.93 14.48
N VAL A 127 12.96 7.38 13.27
CA VAL A 127 11.87 6.46 12.90
C VAL A 127 11.96 5.15 13.71
N LYS A 128 13.17 4.59 13.88
CA LYS A 128 13.38 3.39 14.70
C LYS A 128 13.02 3.63 16.17
N ARG A 129 13.38 4.80 16.72
CA ARG A 129 12.95 5.21 18.06
C ARG A 129 11.43 5.25 18.15
N ALA A 130 10.75 5.86 17.19
CA ALA A 130 9.30 5.91 17.13
C ALA A 130 8.67 4.50 17.08
N ALA A 131 9.17 3.64 16.19
CA ALA A 131 8.70 2.27 16.03
C ALA A 131 8.90 1.41 17.30
N ASN A 132 10.03 1.57 17.98
CA ASN A 132 10.32 0.85 19.23
C ASN A 132 9.40 1.30 20.37
N ILE A 133 9.17 2.61 20.53
CA ILE A 133 8.22 3.13 21.52
C ILE A 133 6.83 2.60 21.23
N LEU A 134 6.36 2.68 19.98
CA LEU A 134 5.06 2.13 19.58
C LEU A 134 4.96 0.65 19.93
N LYS A 135 5.94 -0.18 19.54
CA LYS A 135 5.94 -1.62 19.83
C LYS A 135 5.80 -1.91 21.34
N ILE A 136 6.49 -1.15 22.19
CA ILE A 136 6.41 -1.31 23.65
C ILE A 136 5.02 -0.92 24.17
N GLU A 137 4.52 0.26 23.78
CA GLU A 137 3.25 0.77 24.27
C GLU A 137 2.03 0.01 23.70
N GLU A 138 2.10 -0.44 22.45
CA GLU A 138 1.07 -1.29 21.82
C GLU A 138 0.98 -2.65 22.51
N LYS A 139 2.12 -3.26 22.84
CA LYS A 139 2.17 -4.50 23.63
C LYS A 139 1.61 -4.30 25.04
N LYS A 140 1.92 -3.17 25.68
CA LYS A 140 1.48 -2.84 27.03
C LYS A 140 -0.04 -2.58 27.09
N ASP A 141 -0.56 -1.82 26.14
CA ASP A 141 -1.98 -1.43 26.11
C ASP A 141 -2.86 -2.47 25.38
N GLY A 142 -2.27 -3.47 24.71
CA GLY A 142 -2.99 -4.50 23.95
C GLY A 142 -3.75 -3.94 22.73
N ARG A 143 -3.32 -2.81 22.17
CA ARG A 143 -3.97 -2.12 21.05
C ARG A 143 -2.97 -1.37 20.19
N SER A 144 -3.30 -1.14 18.92
CA SER A 144 -2.54 -0.24 18.04
C SER A 144 -2.92 1.23 18.26
N PHE A 145 -2.02 2.14 17.89
CA PHE A 145 -2.26 3.60 17.92
C PHE A 145 -2.52 4.17 16.53
N ASP A 146 -3.48 3.57 15.84
CA ASP A 146 -3.88 3.98 14.50
C ASP A 146 -4.72 5.27 14.47
N GLY A 147 -4.76 5.88 13.28
CA GLY A 147 -5.49 7.11 13.01
C GLY A 147 -4.65 8.38 13.19
N ALA A 148 -5.28 9.51 12.84
CA ALA A 148 -4.63 10.82 12.93
C ALA A 148 -4.57 11.31 14.38
N ALA A 149 -3.49 12.03 14.70
CA ALA A 149 -3.44 12.84 15.92
C ALA A 149 -4.55 13.91 15.88
N GLU A 150 -5.15 14.16 17.04
CA GLU A 150 -6.18 15.16 17.26
C GLU A 150 -5.51 16.52 17.43
N GLU A 151 -5.80 17.47 16.53
CA GLU A 151 -5.19 18.80 16.51
C GLU A 151 -5.43 19.58 17.80
N ALA A 152 -6.63 19.44 18.39
CA ALA A 152 -7.00 20.05 19.67
C ALA A 152 -6.15 19.55 20.86
N LEU A 153 -5.48 18.40 20.71
CA LEU A 153 -4.60 17.81 21.72
C LEU A 153 -3.11 18.04 21.41
N LEU A 154 -2.78 18.85 20.40
CA LEU A 154 -1.41 19.31 20.15
C LEU A 154 -1.16 20.56 20.99
N THR A 155 -0.52 20.36 22.13
CA THR A 155 -0.37 21.33 23.21
C THR A 155 0.91 22.16 23.11
N VAL A 156 1.99 21.58 22.57
CA VAL A 156 3.29 22.26 22.47
C VAL A 156 3.65 22.57 21.01
N PRO A 157 4.48 23.60 20.75
CA PRO A 157 4.87 23.98 19.39
C PRO A 157 5.50 22.83 18.59
N GLU A 158 6.27 21.96 19.23
CA GLU A 158 6.97 20.83 18.61
C GLU A 158 6.01 19.75 18.11
N GLU A 159 4.91 19.50 18.82
CA GLU A 159 3.85 18.58 18.38
C GLU A 159 3.17 19.09 17.11
N LYS A 160 2.88 20.39 17.07
CA LYS A 160 2.26 21.05 15.90
C LYS A 160 3.22 21.06 14.72
N ALA A 161 4.48 21.45 14.95
CA ALA A 161 5.51 21.46 13.93
C ALA A 161 5.71 20.07 13.31
N LEU A 162 5.77 19.02 14.13
CA LEU A 162 5.88 17.65 13.66
C LEU A 162 4.64 17.23 12.85
N ALA A 163 3.42 17.50 13.35
CA ALA A 163 2.20 17.17 12.63
C ALA A 163 2.13 17.84 11.25
N THR A 164 2.45 19.13 11.17
CA THR A 164 2.51 19.88 9.90
C THR A 164 3.58 19.32 8.97
N ALA A 165 4.76 19.00 9.50
CA ALA A 165 5.86 18.43 8.71
C ALA A 165 5.50 17.06 8.15
N ILE A 166 4.87 16.18 8.94
CA ILE A 166 4.40 14.86 8.48
C ILE A 166 3.40 15.00 7.34
N ALA A 167 2.41 15.89 7.48
CA ALA A 167 1.41 16.11 6.44
C ALA A 167 2.06 16.61 5.14
N ALA A 168 2.97 17.58 5.22
CA ALA A 168 3.67 18.14 4.07
C ALA A 168 4.61 17.12 3.40
N ALA A 169 5.40 16.39 4.19
CA ALA A 169 6.33 15.39 3.68
C ALA A 169 5.60 14.23 2.99
N THR A 170 4.54 13.70 3.62
CA THR A 170 3.71 12.64 3.05
C THR A 170 3.11 13.06 1.70
N ALA A 171 2.53 14.26 1.62
CA ALA A 171 1.93 14.76 0.39
C ALA A 171 2.98 14.93 -0.74
N LYS A 172 4.14 15.51 -0.41
CA LYS A 172 5.24 15.69 -1.38
C LYS A 172 5.83 14.35 -1.83
N ALA A 173 6.03 13.41 -0.91
CA ALA A 173 6.55 12.10 -1.24
C ALA A 173 5.59 11.30 -2.13
N ARG A 174 4.28 11.33 -1.85
CA ARG A 174 3.27 10.74 -2.73
C ARG A 174 3.34 11.31 -4.14
N ALA A 175 3.32 12.63 -4.27
CA ALA A 175 3.39 13.30 -5.56
C ALA A 175 4.68 12.93 -6.32
N ALA A 176 5.81 12.87 -5.62
CA ALA A 176 7.10 12.49 -6.20
C ALA A 176 7.12 11.00 -6.63
N VAL A 177 6.59 10.10 -5.81
CA VAL A 177 6.45 8.67 -6.15
C VAL A 177 5.55 8.48 -7.38
N THR A 178 4.43 9.20 -7.47
CA THR A 178 3.56 9.18 -8.66
C THR A 178 4.27 9.70 -9.91
N ALA A 179 5.16 10.68 -9.77
CA ALA A 179 6.00 11.19 -10.85
C ALA A 179 7.28 10.37 -11.10
N GLU A 180 7.44 9.23 -10.40
CA GLU A 180 8.65 8.41 -10.39
C GLU A 180 9.94 9.16 -9.99
N ASP A 181 9.81 10.31 -9.32
CA ASP A 181 10.91 11.06 -8.73
C ASP A 181 11.23 10.51 -7.32
N PHE A 182 11.87 9.35 -7.26
CA PHE A 182 12.22 8.72 -5.99
C PHE A 182 13.24 9.54 -5.19
N GLU A 183 14.14 10.28 -5.84
CA GLU A 183 15.05 11.19 -5.14
C GLU A 183 14.28 12.37 -4.51
N GLY A 184 13.29 12.92 -5.21
CA GLY A 184 12.35 13.89 -4.66
C GLY A 184 11.55 13.37 -3.48
N ALA A 185 11.11 12.11 -3.54
CA ALA A 185 10.42 11.46 -2.43
C ALA A 185 11.33 11.33 -1.19
N MET A 186 12.60 10.93 -1.38
CA MET A 186 13.57 10.87 -0.28
C MET A 186 13.90 12.27 0.28
N ARG A 187 14.01 13.29 -0.56
CA ARG A 187 14.18 14.70 -0.11
C ARG A 187 12.98 15.17 0.72
N ALA A 188 11.76 14.79 0.34
CA ALA A 188 10.57 15.10 1.12
C ALA A 188 10.59 14.42 2.49
N MET A 189 11.05 13.17 2.56
CA MET A 189 11.22 12.45 3.83
C MET A 189 12.34 13.05 4.69
N ALA A 190 13.46 13.49 4.09
CA ALA A 190 14.57 14.14 4.79
C ALA A 190 14.11 15.36 5.62
N ALA A 191 13.10 16.09 5.15
CA ALA A 191 12.53 17.24 5.84
C ALA A 191 11.90 16.89 7.21
N LEU A 192 11.66 15.60 7.49
CA LEU A 192 11.17 15.13 8.78
C LEU A 192 12.27 15.06 9.85
N ARG A 193 13.56 15.05 9.48
CA ARG A 193 14.67 14.91 10.44
C ARG A 193 14.56 15.92 11.59
N ALA A 194 14.65 17.21 11.27
CA ALA A 194 14.66 18.28 12.27
C ALA A 194 13.41 18.30 13.18
N PRO A 195 12.17 18.20 12.66
CA PRO A 195 10.99 18.16 13.54
C PRO A 195 10.88 16.87 14.37
N VAL A 196 11.36 15.73 13.86
CA VAL A 196 11.42 14.48 14.64
C VAL A 196 12.42 14.61 15.79
N ASP A 197 13.62 15.14 15.53
CA ASP A 197 14.64 15.38 16.56
C ASP A 197 14.11 16.36 17.62
N SER A 198 13.55 17.50 17.20
CA SER A 198 13.00 18.50 18.12
C SER A 198 11.83 17.96 18.94
N PHE A 199 10.99 17.10 18.37
CA PHE A 199 9.91 16.45 19.11
C PHE A 199 10.49 15.53 20.19
N PHE A 200 11.48 14.71 19.85
CA PHE A 200 12.06 13.76 20.78
C PHE A 200 12.96 14.38 21.87
N ASP A 201 13.49 15.57 21.62
CA ASP A 201 14.26 16.37 22.58
C ASP A 201 13.35 17.02 23.63
N LYS A 202 12.21 17.58 23.19
CA LYS A 202 11.37 18.44 24.05
C LYS A 202 10.06 17.81 24.50
N VAL A 203 9.63 16.72 23.88
CA VAL A 203 8.32 16.09 24.15
C VAL A 203 8.48 14.74 24.82
N MET A 204 7.97 14.63 26.04
CA MET A 204 7.86 13.34 26.74
C MET A 204 6.68 12.53 26.17
N VAL A 205 6.96 11.51 25.34
CA VAL A 205 5.93 10.69 24.68
C VAL A 205 5.00 10.01 25.70
N ASN A 206 5.57 9.39 26.73
CA ASN A 206 4.82 8.73 27.80
C ASN A 206 4.30 9.76 28.83
N ALA A 207 3.43 10.66 28.37
CA ALA A 207 2.83 11.69 29.22
C ALA A 207 1.96 11.07 30.34
N PRO A 208 1.89 11.69 31.54
CA PRO A 208 0.98 11.25 32.60
C PRO A 208 -0.50 11.32 32.19
N GLU A 209 -0.86 12.34 31.41
CA GLU A 209 -2.22 12.54 30.92
C GLU A 209 -2.55 11.56 29.79
N ALA A 210 -3.55 10.70 29.99
CA ALA A 210 -3.84 9.58 29.11
C ALA A 210 -4.23 10.01 27.68
N LYS A 211 -5.01 11.10 27.55
CA LYS A 211 -5.41 11.64 26.24
C LYS A 211 -4.19 12.17 25.47
N LEU A 212 -3.31 12.89 26.16
CA LEU A 212 -2.10 13.47 25.56
C LEU A 212 -1.10 12.37 25.16
N ARG A 213 -0.86 11.37 26.01
CA ARG A 213 -0.04 10.19 25.68
C ARG A 213 -0.55 9.50 24.43
N LYS A 214 -1.86 9.22 24.37
CA LYS A 214 -2.48 8.59 23.18
C LYS A 214 -2.25 9.43 21.93
N ASN A 215 -2.37 10.75 22.02
CA ASN A 215 -2.18 11.65 20.88
C ASN A 215 -0.72 11.65 20.38
N ARG A 216 0.24 11.67 21.31
CA ARG A 216 1.68 11.56 21.00
C ARG A 216 2.04 10.23 20.36
N LEU A 217 1.43 9.13 20.79
CA LEU A 217 1.62 7.82 20.16
C LEU A 217 1.03 7.77 18.75
N ARG A 218 -0.10 8.43 18.50
CA ARG A 218 -0.61 8.61 17.13
C ARG A 218 0.35 9.42 16.25
N LEU A 219 0.98 10.49 16.76
CA LEU A 219 2.02 11.21 16.01
C LEU A 219 3.18 10.28 15.63
N LEU A 220 3.65 9.45 16.56
CA LEU A 220 4.70 8.46 16.25
C LEU A 220 4.25 7.47 15.16
N ASN A 221 3.00 7.01 15.20
CA ASN A 221 2.48 6.13 14.17
C ASN A 221 2.35 6.84 12.81
N GLN A 222 2.04 8.14 12.80
CA GLN A 222 2.01 8.94 11.58
C GLN A 222 3.41 9.09 10.96
N ILE A 223 4.49 9.16 11.74
CA ILE A 223 5.87 9.08 11.23
C ILE A 223 6.08 7.74 10.52
N ARG A 224 5.74 6.63 11.19
CA ARG A 224 5.85 5.26 10.62
C ARG A 224 5.07 5.16 9.30
N ALA A 225 3.83 5.64 9.28
CA ALA A 225 2.98 5.62 8.10
C ALA A 225 3.55 6.49 6.96
N ALA A 226 4.13 7.65 7.25
CA ALA A 226 4.74 8.50 6.23
C ALA A 226 5.92 7.81 5.52
N THR A 227 6.74 7.06 6.25
CA THR A 227 7.88 6.35 5.65
C THR A 227 7.46 5.25 4.68
N LEU A 228 6.27 4.64 4.87
CA LEU A 228 5.73 3.62 3.98
C LEU A 228 5.42 4.13 2.57
N GLU A 229 5.38 5.45 2.35
CA GLU A 229 5.29 6.00 1.00
C GLU A 229 6.54 5.66 0.16
N VAL A 230 7.70 5.48 0.81
CA VAL A 230 8.97 5.26 0.12
C VAL A 230 9.59 3.89 0.42
N ALA A 231 9.48 3.35 1.63
CA ALA A 231 9.95 2.03 2.01
C ALA A 231 9.42 1.60 3.38
N ASP A 232 9.41 0.29 3.67
CA ASP A 232 9.18 -0.20 5.02
C ASP A 232 10.45 -0.08 5.87
N PHE A 233 10.59 1.04 6.59
CA PHE A 233 11.76 1.31 7.43
C PHE A 233 11.93 0.32 8.58
N SER A 234 10.89 -0.45 8.94
CA SER A 234 11.00 -1.49 9.98
C SER A 234 11.85 -2.69 9.53
N ARG A 235 12.09 -2.83 8.22
CA ARG A 235 12.92 -3.87 7.61
C ARG A 235 14.40 -3.50 7.54
N ILE A 236 14.75 -2.23 7.79
CA ILE A 236 16.10 -1.70 7.62
C ILE A 236 16.92 -1.95 8.88
N GLU A 237 18.10 -2.56 8.75
CA GLU A 237 19.02 -2.88 9.84
C GLU A 237 19.89 -1.67 10.22
N GLY A 238 20.49 -1.72 11.42
CA GLY A 238 21.25 -0.62 12.06
C GLY A 238 20.41 0.23 13.00
#